data_AF-A0A2M7WUM6-F1
#
_entry.id   AF-A0A2M7WUM6-F1
#
_cell.length_a   1.000
_cell.length_b   1.000
_cell.length_c   1.000
_cell.angle_alpha   90.00
_cell.angle_beta   90.00
_cell.angle_gamma   90.00
#
_symmetry.space_group_name_H-M   'P 1'
#
loop_
_entity.id
_entity.type
_entity.pdbx_description
1 polymer ?
#
loop_
_entity_poly.entity_id
_entity_poly.type
_entity_poly.pdbx_seq_one_letter_code
_entity_poly.pdbx_strand_id
1 'polypeptide(L)'
;MLLTQRLDELFKHTTEHFAGEEQLMADCHFPAYAMHKGAHDLFLREFGQVVAAWKSNQQVGPVGQFMRQHLPAWLKQHIGTMDFVTAGFVAARL
;
A
#
# COMPACT_ATOMS: atom_id res chain seq x y z
N MET A 1 16.81 12.36 -11.16
CA MET A 1 16.30 13.18 -10.03
C MET A 1 14.78 13.12 -9.92
N LEU A 2 14.01 13.49 -10.95
CA LEU A 2 12.54 13.53 -10.87
C LEU A 2 11.88 12.17 -10.57
N LEU A 3 12.24 11.09 -11.27
CA LEU A 3 11.62 9.77 -11.04
C LEU A 3 11.89 9.25 -9.62
N THR A 4 13.12 9.43 -9.11
CA THR A 4 13.45 9.08 -7.72
C THR A 4 12.56 9.81 -6.73
N GLN A 5 12.39 11.12 -6.90
CA GLN A 5 11.51 11.92 -6.05
C GLN A 5 10.06 11.43 -6.11
N ARG A 6 9.53 11.15 -7.31
CA ARG A 6 8.15 10.65 -7.47
C ARG A 6 7.94 9.28 -6.85
N LEU A 7 8.94 8.39 -6.93
CA LEU A 7 8.89 7.09 -6.28
C LEU A 7 8.89 7.23 -4.75
N ASP A 8 9.72 8.12 -4.21
CA ASP A 8 9.78 8.37 -2.77
C ASP A 8 8.49 9.03 -2.25
N GLU A 9 7.94 10.00 -2.99
CA GLU A 9 6.65 10.62 -2.67
C GLU A 9 5.51 9.61 -2.69
N LEU A 10 5.45 8.73 -3.70
CA LEU A 10 4.42 7.70 -3.79
C LEU A 10 4.56 6.68 -2.67
N PHE A 11 5.78 6.22 -2.38
CA PHE A 11 6.04 5.28 -1.28
C PHE A 11 5.63 5.86 0.08
N LYS A 12 5.99 7.14 0.33
CA LYS A 12 5.58 7.87 1.53
C LYS A 12 4.06 7.97 1.62
N HIS A 13 3.40 8.38 0.55
CA HIS A 13 1.94 8.51 0.51
C HIS A 13 1.24 7.18 0.79
N THR A 14 1.67 6.08 0.17
CA THR A 14 1.11 4.74 0.42
C THR A 14 1.31 4.31 1.87
N THR A 15 2.48 4.57 2.45
CA THR A 15 2.76 4.26 3.86
C THR A 15 1.84 5.05 4.80
N GLU A 16 1.65 6.34 4.54
CA GLU A 16 0.78 7.22 5.35
C GLU A 16 -0.69 6.85 5.22
N HIS A 17 -1.13 6.46 4.03
CA HIS A 17 -2.48 5.98 3.78
C HIS A 17 -2.78 4.71 4.60
N PHE A 18 -1.93 3.69 4.52
CA PHE A 18 -2.08 2.45 5.29
C PHE A 18 -2.03 2.71 6.79
N ALA A 19 -1.13 3.58 7.26
CA ALA A 19 -1.08 3.94 8.68
C ALA A 19 -2.39 4.58 9.17
N GLY A 20 -3.04 5.41 8.35
CA GLY A 20 -4.34 6.00 8.66
C GLY A 20 -5.45 4.95 8.79
N GLU A 21 -5.50 4.00 7.86
CA GLU A 21 -6.47 2.89 7.92
C GLU A 21 -6.21 1.96 9.10
N GLU A 22 -4.95 1.65 9.38
CA GLU A 22 -4.53 0.85 10.53
C GLU A 22 -4.93 1.48 11.85
N GLN A 23 -4.79 2.80 11.97
CA GLN A 23 -5.26 3.54 13.15
C GLN A 23 -6.78 3.44 13.30
N LEU A 24 -7.54 3.67 12.22
CA LEU A 24 -9.00 3.54 12.24
C LEU A 24 -9.46 2.12 12.60
N MET A 25 -8.80 1.11 12.04
CA MET A 25 -9.06 -0.29 12.36
C MET A 25 -8.78 -0.59 13.84
N ALA A 26 -7.68 -0.08 14.39
CA ALA A 26 -7.34 -0.25 15.80
C ALA A 26 -8.37 0.41 16.71
N ASP A 27 -8.73 1.66 16.43
CA ASP A 27 -9.69 2.44 17.23
C ASP A 27 -11.07 1.77 17.28
N CYS A 28 -11.50 1.20 16.15
CA CYS A 28 -12.78 0.51 16.03
C CYS A 28 -12.73 -0.98 16.42
N HIS A 29 -11.58 -1.49 16.87
CA HIS A 29 -11.37 -2.90 17.22
C HIS A 29 -11.75 -3.86 16.07
N PHE A 30 -11.31 -3.54 14.85
CA PHE A 30 -11.61 -4.32 13.67
C PHE A 30 -11.07 -5.76 13.80
N PRO A 31 -11.92 -6.81 13.74
CA PRO A 31 -11.52 -8.17 14.07
C PRO A 31 -10.38 -8.73 13.21
N ALA A 32 -10.31 -8.32 11.94
CA ALA A 32 -9.32 -8.80 10.99
C ALA A 32 -8.09 -7.88 10.85
N TYR A 33 -7.85 -6.97 11.81
CA TYR A 33 -6.75 -5.99 11.78
C TYR A 33 -5.39 -6.62 11.44
N ALA A 34 -4.99 -7.67 12.16
CA ALA A 34 -3.68 -8.29 11.97
C ALA A 34 -3.48 -8.85 10.54
N MET A 35 -4.54 -9.40 9.95
CA MET A 35 -4.52 -9.88 8.57
C MET A 35 -4.43 -8.73 7.58
N HIS A 36 -5.22 -7.66 7.80
CA HIS A 36 -5.23 -6.48 6.94
C HIS A 36 -3.87 -5.77 6.94
N LYS A 37 -3.35 -5.45 8.12
CA LYS A 37 -2.01 -4.87 8.27
C LYS A 37 -0.93 -5.77 7.66
N GLY A 38 -1.04 -7.09 7.78
CA GLY A 38 -0.10 -8.03 7.16
C GLY A 38 -0.05 -7.89 5.63
N ALA A 39 -1.18 -7.59 4.98
CA ALA A 39 -1.23 -7.31 3.55
C ALA A 39 -0.52 -5.98 3.21
N HIS A 40 -0.74 -4.93 4.00
CA HIS A 40 -0.03 -3.65 3.87
C HIS A 40 1.48 -3.82 3.99
N ASP A 41 1.93 -4.51 5.05
CA ASP A 41 3.35 -4.72 5.34
C ASP A 41 4.04 -5.52 4.22
N LEU A 42 3.35 -6.50 3.63
CA LEU A 42 3.88 -7.22 2.47
C LEU A 42 4.00 -6.29 1.26
N PHE A 43 2.96 -5.52 0.95
CA PHE A 43 2.96 -4.60 -0.17
C PHE A 43 4.05 -3.52 -0.06
N LEU A 44 4.20 -2.91 1.13
CA LEU A 44 5.24 -1.92 1.38
C LEU A 44 6.65 -2.51 1.26
N ARG A 45 6.87 -3.77 1.68
CA ARG A 45 8.16 -4.43 1.45
C ARG A 45 8.46 -4.61 -0.03
N GLU A 46 7.50 -5.10 -0.81
CA GLU A 46 7.65 -5.28 -2.26
C GLU A 46 7.91 -3.94 -2.97
N PHE A 47 7.13 -2.91 -2.63
CA PHE A 47 7.31 -1.59 -3.20
C PHE A 47 8.68 -1.00 -2.82
N GLY A 48 9.07 -1.11 -1.55
CA GLY A 48 10.37 -0.67 -1.07
C GLY A 48 11.55 -1.33 -1.79
N GLN A 49 11.43 -2.62 -2.11
CA GLN A 49 12.43 -3.35 -2.91
C GLN A 49 12.55 -2.77 -4.33
N VAL A 50 11.44 -2.42 -4.98
CA VAL A 50 11.44 -1.79 -6.31
C VAL A 50 12.12 -0.41 -6.26
N VAL A 51 11.80 0.41 -5.26
CA VAL A 51 12.43 1.74 -5.08
C VAL A 51 13.92 1.60 -4.80
N ALA A 52 14.33 0.66 -3.95
CA ALA A 52 15.74 0.40 -3.65
C ALA A 52 16.50 -0.09 -4.89
N ALA A 53 15.93 -1.01 -5.66
CA ALA A 53 16.52 -1.50 -6.90
C ALA A 53 16.72 -0.36 -7.91
N TRP A 54 15.70 0.50 -8.10
CA TRP A 54 15.81 1.70 -8.94
C TRP A 54 16.95 2.60 -8.49
N LYS A 55 17.05 2.90 -7.19
CA LYS A 55 18.10 3.76 -6.63
C LYS A 55 19.51 3.18 -6.82
N SER A 56 19.62 1.85 -6.84
CA SER A 56 20.90 1.14 -7.00
C SER A 56 21.36 1.05 -8.46
N ASN A 57 20.48 0.63 -9.38
CA ASN A 57 20.88 0.26 -10.74
C ASN A 57 20.23 1.08 -11.85
N GLN A 58 19.28 1.96 -11.52
CA GLN A 58 18.54 2.81 -12.46
C GLN A 58 17.86 2.08 -13.63
N GLN A 59 17.51 0.80 -13.44
CA GLN A 59 16.76 0.04 -14.44
C GLN A 59 15.27 0.41 -14.38
N VAL A 60 14.78 1.06 -15.44
CA VAL A 60 13.38 1.50 -15.51
C VAL A 60 12.39 0.36 -15.76
N GLY A 61 12.85 -0.77 -16.30
CA GLY A 61 12.02 -1.94 -16.63
C GLY A 61 11.22 -2.46 -15.43
N PRO A 62 11.87 -2.87 -14.32
CA PRO A 62 11.20 -3.33 -13.11
C PRO A 62 10.24 -2.29 -12.51
N VAL A 63 10.63 -1.01 -12.47
CA VAL A 63 9.75 0.08 -12.01
C VAL A 63 8.50 0.15 -12.88
N GLY A 64 8.68 0.11 -14.21
CA GLY A 64 7.57 0.15 -15.16
C GLY A 64 6.62 -1.05 -15.03
N GLN A 65 7.16 -2.25 -14.80
CA GLN A 65 6.37 -3.45 -14.55
C GLN A 65 5.54 -3.31 -13.27
N PHE A 66 6.18 -2.89 -12.17
CA PHE A 66 5.50 -2.66 -10.90
C PHE A 66 4.36 -1.65 -11.05
N MET A 67 4.62 -0.50 -11.69
CA MET A 67 3.64 0.58 -11.84
C MET A 67 2.47 0.23 -12.76
N ARG A 68 2.72 -0.54 -13.83
CA ARG A 68 1.67 -0.85 -14.82
C ARG A 68 0.89 -2.12 -14.52
N GLN A 69 1.45 -3.03 -13.73
CA GLN A 69 0.86 -4.35 -13.51
C GLN A 69 0.61 -4.61 -12.03
N HIS A 70 1.65 -4.60 -11.20
CA HIS A 70 1.55 -5.04 -9.81
C HIS A 70 0.72 -4.09 -8.95
N LEU A 71 1.11 -2.80 -8.89
CA LEU A 71 0.44 -1.77 -8.12
C LEU A 71 -1.08 -1.69 -8.44
N PRO A 72 -1.52 -1.52 -9.71
CA PRO A 72 -2.94 -1.40 -10.00
C PRO A 72 -3.73 -2.69 -9.76
N ALA A 73 -3.13 -3.86 -10.02
CA ALA A 73 -3.80 -5.13 -9.74
C ALA A 73 -4.01 -5.34 -8.24
N TRP A 74 -2.97 -5.08 -7.44
CA TRP A 74 -3.03 -5.20 -5.99
C TRP A 74 -4.06 -4.23 -5.40
N LEU A 75 -4.00 -2.94 -5.77
CA LEU A 75 -4.96 -1.93 -5.27
C LEU A 75 -6.40 -2.30 -5.61
N LYS A 76 -6.67 -2.72 -6.85
CA LYS A 76 -8.03 -3.11 -7.25
C LYS A 76 -8.56 -4.27 -6.41
N GLN A 77 -7.73 -5.27 -6.16
CA GLN A 77 -8.11 -6.42 -5.33
C GLN A 77 -8.30 -5.99 -3.87
N HIS A 78 -7.34 -5.26 -3.31
CA HIS A 78 -7.35 -4.85 -1.91
C HIS A 78 -8.56 -3.98 -1.58
N ILE A 79 -8.78 -2.93 -2.37
CA ILE A 79 -9.93 -2.03 -2.23
C ILE A 79 -11.25 -2.79 -2.34
N GLY A 80 -11.36 -3.66 -3.35
CA GLY A 80 -12.58 -4.43 -3.60
C GLY A 80 -12.88 -5.52 -2.59
N THR A 81 -11.98 -5.81 -1.65
CA THR A 81 -12.12 -6.91 -0.69
C THR A 81 -11.91 -6.46 0.75
N MET A 82 -10.69 -6.07 1.11
CA MET A 82 -10.30 -5.76 2.48
C MET A 82 -10.82 -4.38 2.90
N ASP A 83 -10.60 -3.36 2.07
CA ASP A 83 -11.00 -1.99 2.39
C ASP A 83 -12.52 -1.86 2.35
N PHE A 84 -13.19 -2.51 1.40
CA PHE A 84 -14.65 -2.51 1.34
C PHE A 84 -15.28 -3.05 2.63
N VAL A 85 -14.78 -4.18 3.15
CA VAL A 85 -15.28 -4.76 4.42
C VAL A 85 -14.91 -3.86 5.60
N THR A 86 -13.69 -3.32 5.61
CA THR A 86 -13.21 -2.43 6.67
C THR A 86 -14.04 -1.15 6.73
N ALA A 87 -14.30 -0.51 5.59
CA ALA A 87 -15.11 0.69 5.48
C ALA A 87 -16.53 0.46 5.98
N GLY A 88 -17.18 -0.65 5.59
CA GLY A 88 -18.51 -1.01 6.10
C GLY A 88 -18.53 -1.23 7.62
N PHE A 89 -17.47 -1.84 8.17
CA PHE A 89 -17.36 -2.07 9.61
C PHE A 89 -17.15 -0.78 10.40
N VAL A 90 -16.26 0.11 9.91
CA VAL A 90 -15.95 1.41 10.52
C VAL A 90 -17.15 2.34 10.44
N ALA A 91 -17.82 2.42 9.28
CA ALA A 91 -18.99 3.28 9.09
C ALA A 91 -20.15 2.94 10.04
N ALA A 92 -20.26 1.69 10.49
CA ALA A 92 -21.27 1.28 11.47
C ALA A 92 -20.91 1.64 12.93
N ARG A 93 -19.74 2.26 13.17
CA ARG A 93 -19.17 2.57 14.50
C ARG A 93 -18.76 4.03 14.66
N LEU A 94 -18.86 4.82 13.60
CA LEU A 94 -18.83 6.28 13.64
C LEU A 94 -20.24 6.81 13.94
#